data_AF-A0A517PFP1-F1
#
_entry.id   AF-A0A517PFP1-F1
#
_cell.length_a   1.000
_cell.length_b   1.000
_cell.length_c   1.000
_cell.angle_alpha   90.00
_cell.angle_beta   90.00
_cell.angle_gamma   90.00
#
_symmetry.space_group_name_H-M   'P 1'
#
loop_
_entity.id
_entity.type
_entity.pdbx_description
1 polymer ?
#
loop_
_entity_poly.entity_id
_entity_poly.type
_entity_poly.pdbx_seq_one_letter_code
_entity_poly.pdbx_strand_id
1 'polypeptide(L)'
;MLHQPAGPVPVPVVALRLGQCECRNDLECRFLERLDDRANCGGSYADSWSHTTDHALIAISLVRDNCVYRDLRADFLGDRLLVGYDETHQFGTPLDAARPGVTEVVLPTPEAMAEAAADWFERELAADAAARAT
;
A
#
# COMPACT_ATOMS: atom_id res chain seq x y z
N MET A 1 37.44 14.26 12.81
CA MET A 1 36.33 13.28 12.73
C MET A 1 35.19 13.97 12.01
N LEU A 2 34.86 13.54 10.80
CA LEU A 2 33.73 14.08 10.04
C LEU A 2 32.47 13.35 10.51
N HIS A 3 31.48 14.10 10.98
CA HIS A 3 30.12 13.60 11.23
C HIS A 3 29.55 13.12 9.91
N GLN A 4 29.28 11.82 9.78
CA GLN A 4 28.43 11.33 8.70
C GLN A 4 26.99 11.83 8.97
N PRO A 5 26.29 12.38 7.97
CA PRO A 5 24.87 12.67 8.14
C PRO A 5 24.15 11.35 8.41
N ALA A 6 23.25 11.35 9.40
CA ALA A 6 22.35 10.24 9.64
C ALA A 6 21.64 9.91 8.31
N GLY A 7 21.72 8.66 7.87
CA GLY A 7 20.94 8.19 6.73
C GLY A 7 19.44 8.45 6.96
N PRO A 8 18.62 8.44 5.90
CA PRO A 8 17.19 8.70 6.02
C PRO A 8 16.61 7.80 7.12
N VAL A 9 16.08 8.44 8.17
CA VAL A 9 15.42 7.74 9.27
C VAL A 9 14.15 7.14 8.68
N PRO A 10 13.93 5.82 8.78
CA PRO A 10 12.66 5.21 8.40
C PRO A 10 11.57 5.92 9.20
N VAL A 11 10.65 6.58 8.52
CA VAL A 11 9.47 7.13 9.18
C VAL A 11 8.70 5.92 9.72
N PRO A 12 8.50 5.79 11.05
CA PRO A 12 7.69 4.72 11.58
C PRO A 12 6.24 5.04 11.21
N VAL A 13 5.74 4.36 10.18
CA VAL A 13 4.31 4.36 9.87
C VAL A 13 3.61 3.61 11.00
N VAL A 14 2.55 4.21 11.54
CA VAL A 14 1.80 3.69 12.68
C VAL A 14 1.13 2.39 12.24
N ALA A 15 1.47 1.28 12.91
CA ALA A 15 0.85 0.00 12.65
C ALA A 15 -0.65 0.09 12.94
N LEU A 16 -1.46 -0.06 11.90
CA LEU A 16 -2.84 -0.48 12.07
C LEU A 16 -2.78 -1.94 12.54
N ARG A 17 -3.26 -2.22 13.76
CA ARG A 17 -3.58 -3.59 14.11
C ARG A 17 -4.80 -3.97 13.31
N LEU A 18 -4.62 -4.82 12.30
CA LEU A 18 -5.72 -5.56 11.71
C LEU A 18 -6.42 -6.32 12.83
N GLY A 19 -7.54 -5.77 13.31
CA GLY A 19 -8.51 -6.61 13.97
C GLY A 19 -9.05 -7.55 12.90
N GLN A 20 -8.90 -8.86 13.07
CA GLN A 20 -9.53 -9.90 12.23
C GLN A 20 -11.06 -9.74 12.06
N CYS A 21 -11.67 -8.74 12.71
CA CYS A 21 -13.10 -8.42 12.70
C CYS A 21 -13.54 -7.44 11.59
N GLU A 22 -12.65 -7.01 10.70
CA GLU A 22 -12.94 -5.91 9.76
C GLU A 22 -13.02 -6.31 8.27
N CYS A 23 -12.64 -7.54 7.93
CA CYS A 23 -12.78 -8.04 6.56
C CYS A 23 -14.23 -8.38 6.21
N ARG A 24 -14.65 -8.09 4.97
CA ARG A 24 -16.03 -8.32 4.51
C ARG A 24 -16.34 -9.79 4.19
N ASN A 25 -15.34 -10.55 3.79
CA ASN A 25 -15.46 -11.96 3.39
C ASN A 25 -14.10 -12.68 3.49
N ASP A 26 -14.13 -14.00 3.38
CA ASP A 26 -12.94 -14.86 3.52
C ASP A 26 -11.80 -14.52 2.55
N LEU A 27 -12.11 -14.11 1.31
CA LEU A 27 -11.08 -13.76 0.33
C LEU A 27 -10.34 -12.48 0.75
N GLU A 28 -11.10 -11.49 1.22
CA GLU A 28 -10.56 -10.26 1.74
C GLU A 28 -9.76 -10.48 3.02
N CYS A 29 -10.26 -11.30 3.96
CA CYS A 29 -9.50 -11.63 5.17
C CYS A 29 -8.15 -12.24 4.81
N ARG A 30 -8.13 -13.23 3.91
CA ARG A 30 -6.89 -13.89 3.48
C ARG A 30 -5.92 -12.94 2.79
N PHE A 31 -6.42 -12.02 1.96
CA PHE A 31 -5.60 -10.99 1.34
C PHE A 31 -4.97 -10.07 2.40
N LEU A 32 -5.78 -9.53 3.31
CA LEU A 32 -5.34 -8.57 4.32
C LEU A 32 -4.41 -9.19 5.35
N GLU A 33 -4.73 -10.39 5.85
CA GLU A 33 -3.86 -11.14 6.78
C GLU A 33 -2.50 -11.42 6.14
N ARG A 34 -2.47 -11.82 4.85
CA ARG A 34 -1.21 -12.07 4.18
C ARG A 34 -0.38 -10.80 3.99
N LEU A 35 -1.04 -9.69 3.63
CA LEU A 35 -0.38 -8.40 3.46
C LEU A 35 0.21 -7.90 4.79
N ASP A 36 -0.50 -8.09 5.90
CA ASP A 36 -0.03 -7.74 7.24
C ASP A 36 1.13 -8.64 7.72
N ASP A 37 1.06 -9.95 7.49
CA ASP A 37 2.18 -10.87 7.76
C ASP A 37 3.47 -10.40 7.06
N ARG A 38 3.35 -9.93 5.81
CA ARG A 38 4.47 -9.42 5.02
C ARG A 38 5.00 -8.09 5.57
N ALA A 39 4.12 -7.20 6.02
CA ALA A 39 4.47 -5.92 6.63
C ALA A 39 5.17 -6.09 7.99
N ASN A 40 4.67 -6.99 8.84
CA ASN A 40 5.24 -7.30 10.16
C ASN A 40 6.67 -7.88 10.08
N CYS A 41 7.08 -8.40 8.93
CA CYS A 41 8.44 -8.90 8.69
C CYS A 41 9.44 -7.82 8.21
N GLY A 42 9.03 -6.57 7.93
CA GLY A 42 9.92 -5.58 7.27
C GLY A 42 9.62 -4.09 7.45
N GLY A 43 8.45 -3.68 7.94
CA GLY A 43 8.06 -2.28 8.08
C GLY A 43 6.59 -2.05 7.70
N SER A 44 5.90 -1.18 8.44
CA SER A 44 4.44 -0.98 8.37
C SER A 44 4.01 -0.13 7.17
N TYR A 45 2.87 -0.45 6.56
CA TYR A 45 2.43 0.07 5.25
C TYR A 45 1.07 0.81 5.25
N ALA A 46 0.65 1.55 6.29
CA ALA A 46 -0.61 2.29 6.13
C ALA A 46 -0.84 3.48 7.07
N ASP A 47 -1.29 4.59 6.47
CA ASP A 47 -1.94 5.72 7.16
C ASP A 47 -3.46 5.80 6.87
N SER A 48 -4.02 4.94 6.00
CA SER A 48 -5.46 4.98 5.73
C SER A 48 -6.02 3.66 5.18
N TRP A 49 -7.03 3.15 5.89
CA TRP A 49 -7.87 2.02 5.52
C TRP A 49 -9.30 2.55 5.43
N SER A 50 -9.76 2.90 4.22
CA SER A 50 -11.18 3.17 4.00
C SER A 50 -11.79 1.95 3.34
N HIS A 51 -12.48 1.11 4.11
CA HIS A 51 -13.37 0.13 3.51
C HIS A 51 -14.42 0.88 2.71
N THR A 52 -14.45 0.64 1.41
CA THR A 52 -15.67 0.92 0.64
C THR A 52 -16.60 -0.29 0.81
N THR A 53 -17.88 -0.13 0.49
CA THR A 53 -18.82 -1.26 0.54
C THR A 53 -18.41 -2.42 -0.39
N ASP A 54 -17.59 -2.14 -1.41
CA ASP A 54 -17.46 -3.01 -2.58
C ASP A 54 -16.05 -3.63 -2.74
N HIS A 55 -15.00 -3.06 -2.16
CA HIS A 55 -13.64 -3.61 -2.22
C HIS A 55 -12.77 -3.25 -1.00
N ALA A 56 -11.69 -4.01 -0.79
CA ALA A 56 -10.63 -3.62 0.13
C ALA A 56 -9.68 -2.64 -0.56
N LEU A 57 -9.33 -1.57 0.14
CA LEU A 57 -8.46 -0.50 -0.32
C LEU A 57 -7.35 -0.28 0.69
N ILE A 58 -6.11 -0.30 0.20
CA ILE A 58 -4.90 -0.07 0.99
C ILE A 58 -4.16 1.10 0.37
N ALA A 59 -3.87 2.11 1.17
CA ALA A 59 -3.14 3.29 0.72
C ALA A 59 -1.97 3.65 1.65
N ILE A 60 -0.85 4.02 1.04
CA ILE A 60 0.36 4.55 1.69
C ILE A 60 0.60 5.97 1.22
N SER A 61 0.48 6.92 2.13
CA SER A 61 0.76 8.33 1.83
C SER A 61 2.26 8.62 1.89
N LEU A 62 2.80 9.13 0.79
CA LEU A 62 4.14 9.67 0.74
C LEU A 62 4.11 11.14 1.14
N VAL A 63 4.77 11.44 2.27
CA VAL A 63 4.79 12.78 2.87
C VAL A 63 6.13 13.47 2.63
N ARG A 64 6.09 14.75 2.27
CA ARG A 64 7.24 15.67 2.20
C ARG A 64 6.83 17.01 2.79
N ASP A 65 7.66 17.59 3.65
CA ASP A 65 7.41 18.88 4.30
C ASP A 65 6.02 18.97 4.99
N ASN A 66 5.60 17.86 5.63
CA ASN A 66 4.29 17.67 6.24
C ASN A 66 3.08 17.71 5.28
N CYS A 67 3.31 17.61 3.97
CA CYS A 67 2.27 17.50 2.96
C CYS A 67 2.31 16.11 2.31
N VAL A 68 1.15 15.45 2.20
CA VAL A 68 1.00 14.29 1.32
C VAL A 68 1.11 14.79 -0.10
N TYR A 69 2.05 14.25 -0.87
CA TYR A 69 2.23 14.64 -2.27
C TYR A 69 1.85 13.50 -3.23
N ARG A 70 1.71 12.27 -2.73
CA ARG A 70 1.35 11.10 -3.51
C ARG A 70 0.85 9.99 -2.58
N ASP A 71 -0.23 9.32 -2.96
CA ASP A 71 -0.62 8.05 -2.35
C ASP A 71 -0.22 6.89 -3.26
N LEU A 72 0.39 5.87 -2.68
CA LEU A 72 0.47 4.54 -3.28
C LEU A 72 -0.81 3.80 -2.92
N ARG A 73 -1.49 3.18 -3.88
CA ARG A 73 -2.78 2.54 -3.63
C ARG A 73 -2.86 1.13 -4.23
N ALA A 74 -3.47 0.22 -3.48
CA ALA A 74 -3.82 -1.13 -3.90
C ALA A 74 -5.30 -1.40 -3.60
N ASP A 75 -6.07 -1.76 -4.63
CA ASP A 75 -7.48 -2.14 -4.51
C ASP A 75 -7.65 -3.62 -4.80
N PHE A 76 -8.08 -4.38 -3.79
CA PHE A 76 -8.40 -5.79 -3.94
C PHE A 76 -9.90 -5.98 -4.18
N LEU A 77 -10.22 -6.43 -5.40
CA LEU A 77 -11.60 -6.58 -5.90
C LEU A 77 -12.13 -8.02 -5.78
N GLY A 78 -11.35 -8.93 -5.18
CA GLY A 78 -11.69 -10.35 -5.02
C GLY A 78 -11.06 -11.24 -6.09
N ASP A 79 -11.29 -10.94 -7.36
CA ASP A 79 -10.75 -11.68 -8.52
C ASP A 79 -9.53 -11.03 -9.16
N ARG A 80 -9.29 -9.76 -8.85
CA ARG A 80 -8.16 -8.98 -9.34
C ARG A 80 -7.71 -7.95 -8.31
N LEU A 81 -6.48 -7.48 -8.51
CA LEU A 81 -5.83 -6.42 -7.76
C LEU A 81 -5.49 -5.29 -8.72
N LEU A 82 -5.76 -4.04 -8.31
CA LEU A 82 -5.30 -2.85 -9.01
C LEU A 82 -4.26 -2.15 -8.14
N VAL A 83 -3.10 -1.82 -8.71
CA VAL A 83 -2.07 -1.04 -8.02
C VAL A 83 -1.69 0.20 -8.82
N GLY A 84 -1.45 1.31 -8.14
CA GLY A 84 -1.05 2.56 -8.80
C GLY A 84 -1.05 3.75 -7.86
N TYR A 85 -0.65 4.91 -8.37
CA TYR A 85 -0.68 6.15 -7.59
C TYR A 85 -2.09 6.74 -7.54
N ASP A 86 -2.56 7.20 -6.38
CA ASP A 86 -3.80 7.99 -6.29
C ASP A 86 -3.47 9.47 -6.09
N GLU A 87 -3.68 10.27 -7.12
CA GLU A 87 -3.50 11.73 -7.04
C GLU A 87 -4.76 12.43 -6.50
N THR A 88 -5.89 11.73 -6.47
CA THR A 88 -7.20 12.31 -6.15
C THR A 88 -7.50 12.26 -4.66
N HIS A 89 -6.89 11.33 -3.92
CA HIS A 89 -7.21 11.01 -2.52
C HIS A 89 -8.71 10.75 -2.30
N GLN A 90 -9.44 10.32 -3.34
CA GLN A 90 -10.91 10.25 -3.26
C GLN A 90 -11.43 8.94 -2.69
N PHE A 91 -10.63 7.86 -2.64
CA PHE A 91 -10.87 6.56 -1.98
C PHE A 91 -12.27 5.90 -2.10
N GLY A 92 -13.20 6.46 -2.88
CA GLY A 92 -14.59 6.03 -2.97
C GLY A 92 -14.88 5.14 -4.17
N THR A 93 -13.99 5.09 -5.15
CA THR A 93 -14.08 4.22 -6.32
C THR A 93 -12.75 3.51 -6.53
N PRO A 94 -12.75 2.26 -7.04
CA PRO A 94 -11.52 1.60 -7.45
C PRO A 94 -10.68 2.45 -8.40
N LEU A 95 -9.39 2.18 -8.44
CA LEU A 95 -8.47 2.67 -9.46
C LEU A 95 -9.02 2.35 -10.86
N ASP A 96 -8.89 3.29 -11.79
CA ASP A 96 -9.22 3.05 -13.19
C ASP A 96 -8.05 2.33 -13.87
N ALA A 97 -8.26 1.08 -14.28
CA ALA A 97 -7.26 0.27 -14.98
C ALA A 97 -6.86 0.84 -16.35
N ALA A 98 -7.69 1.71 -16.96
CA ALA A 98 -7.34 2.41 -18.19
C ALA A 98 -6.39 3.60 -17.97
N ARG A 99 -6.21 4.05 -16.72
CA ARG A 99 -5.38 5.20 -16.39
C ARG A 99 -3.89 4.83 -16.47
N PRO A 100 -3.05 5.67 -17.10
CA PRO A 100 -1.60 5.48 -17.09
C PRO A 100 -1.05 5.33 -15.66
N GLY A 101 -0.16 4.37 -15.45
CA GLY A 101 0.45 4.11 -14.13
C GLY A 101 -0.39 3.26 -13.18
N VAL A 102 -1.59 2.81 -13.61
CA VAL A 102 -2.34 1.75 -12.92
C VAL A 102 -2.01 0.41 -13.58
N THR A 103 -1.74 -0.59 -12.76
CA THR A 103 -1.49 -1.97 -13.20
C THR A 103 -2.57 -2.87 -12.62
N GLU A 104 -3.20 -3.66 -13.49
CA GLU A 104 -4.07 -4.75 -13.09
C GLU A 104 -3.26 -6.04 -12.94
N VAL A 105 -3.46 -6.72 -11.82
CA VAL A 105 -2.83 -7.98 -11.47
C VAL A 105 -3.91 -9.02 -11.23
N VAL A 106 -3.86 -10.12 -11.99
CA VAL A 106 -4.75 -11.27 -11.82
C VAL A 106 -3.91 -12.48 -11.44
N LEU A 107 -4.09 -12.95 -10.21
CA LEU A 107 -3.36 -14.10 -9.66
C LEU A 107 -4.33 -15.13 -9.07
N PRO A 108 -3.94 -16.41 -8.96
CA PRO A 108 -4.87 -17.49 -8.61
C PRO A 108 -5.44 -17.41 -7.19
N THR A 109 -4.77 -16.71 -6.27
CA THR A 109 -5.19 -16.64 -4.86
C THR A 109 -5.08 -15.22 -4.30
N PRO A 110 -5.90 -14.89 -3.27
CA PRO A 110 -5.77 -13.62 -2.55
C PRO A 110 -4.38 -13.39 -1.96
N GLU A 111 -3.72 -14.43 -1.46
CA GLU A 111 -2.36 -14.34 -0.90
C GLU A 111 -1.33 -13.98 -1.97
N ALA A 112 -1.44 -14.54 -3.17
CA ALA A 112 -0.55 -14.20 -4.28
C ALA A 112 -0.74 -12.73 -4.70
N MET A 113 -1.98 -12.23 -4.69
CA MET A 113 -2.24 -10.81 -4.90
C MET A 113 -1.68 -9.94 -3.77
N ALA A 114 -1.77 -10.39 -2.51
CA ALA A 114 -1.19 -9.67 -1.38
C ALA A 114 0.34 -9.54 -1.50
N GLU A 115 1.03 -10.61 -1.91
CA GLU A 115 2.47 -10.54 -2.22
C GLU A 115 2.76 -9.55 -3.35
N ALA A 116 1.98 -9.59 -4.43
CA ALA A 116 2.17 -8.66 -5.55
C ALA A 116 1.94 -7.19 -5.14
N ALA A 117 0.96 -6.93 -4.27
CA ALA A 117 0.74 -5.61 -3.69
C ALA A 117 1.92 -5.18 -2.83
N ALA A 118 2.42 -6.06 -1.94
CA ALA A 118 3.55 -5.79 -1.07
C ALA A 118 4.82 -5.49 -1.87
N ASP A 119 5.17 -6.34 -2.84
CA ASP A 119 6.33 -6.15 -3.71
C ASP A 119 6.23 -4.84 -4.51
N TRP A 120 5.01 -4.47 -4.92
CA TRP A 120 4.77 -3.18 -5.56
C TRP A 120 5.02 -2.02 -4.61
N PHE A 121 4.41 -2.01 -3.42
CA PHE A 121 4.63 -0.97 -2.41
C PHE A 121 6.11 -0.82 -2.04
N GLU A 122 6.80 -1.93 -1.77
CA GLU A 122 8.22 -1.96 -1.40
C GLU A 122 9.10 -1.29 -2.46
N ARG A 123 8.85 -1.61 -3.74
CA ARG A 123 9.60 -1.02 -4.85
C ARG A 123 9.33 0.47 -5.00
N GLU A 124 8.06 0.90 -4.90
CA GLU A 124 7.70 2.32 -5.04
C GLU A 124 8.26 3.15 -3.87
N LEU A 125 8.21 2.62 -2.65
CA LEU A 125 8.81 3.24 -1.47
C LEU A 125 10.33 3.35 -1.59
N ALA A 126 11.01 2.30 -2.06
CA ALA A 126 12.44 2.33 -2.31
C ALA A 126 12.82 3.35 -3.39
N ALA A 127 12.01 3.47 -4.45
CA ALA A 127 12.21 4.46 -5.50
C ALA A 127 12.05 5.90 -4.99
N ASP A 128 11.02 6.19 -4.18
CA ASP A 128 10.86 7.50 -3.54
C ASP A 128 12.03 7.82 -2.60
N ALA A 129 12.42 6.87 -1.75
CA ALA A 129 13.55 7.05 -0.84
C ALA A 129 14.85 7.38 -1.60
N ALA A 130 15.11 6.68 -2.71
CA ALA A 130 16.26 6.95 -3.56
C ALA A 130 16.19 8.35 -4.21
N ALA A 131 15.02 8.76 -4.69
CA ALA A 131 14.81 10.08 -5.31
C ALA A 131 14.95 11.24 -4.32
N ARG A 132 14.79 11.01 -3.01
CA ARG A 132 15.02 12.01 -1.96
C ARG A 132 16.49 12.16 -1.57
N ALA A 133 17.33 11.17 -1.88
CA ALA A 133 18.75 11.15 -1.53
C ALA A 133 19.64 11.86 -2.57
N THR A 134 19.09 12.22 -3.72
CA THR A 134 19.74 12.94 -4.82
C THR A 134 19.42 14.42 -4.81
#